data_AF-A0A7S2IA51-F1
#
_entry.id   AF-A0A7S2IA51-F1
#
_cell.length_a   1.000
_cell.length_b   1.000
_cell.length_c   1.000
_cell.angle_alpha   90.00
_cell.angle_beta   90.00
_cell.angle_gamma   90.00
#
_symmetry.space_group_name_H-M   'P 1'
#
loop_
_entity.id
_entity.type
_entity.pdbx_description
1 polymer ?
#
loop_
_entity_poly.entity_id
_entity_poly.type
_entity_poly.pdbx_seq_one_letter_code
_entity_poly.pdbx_strand_id
1 'polypeptide(L)'
;VDLAAVRQRTAQFIKNPKKLRWQDATGTGKAAQSVEELQYPVLEQFWWNRLVFDEFHELEGFALSQQGSLQFMRGHHRWGLTGTPPTDSVRHIVFMASLFRVDLAAKSAESLQRADQRVAEFEATARPHREPLWHV
;
A
#
# COMPACT_ATOMS: atom_id res chain seq x y z
N VAL A 1 4.19 -7.50 -21.67
CA VAL A 1 4.58 -6.26 -20.95
C VAL A 1 5.89 -6.53 -20.22
N ASP A 2 6.94 -5.76 -20.49
CA ASP A 2 8.24 -5.95 -19.84
C ASP A 2 8.24 -5.32 -18.44
N LEU A 3 8.23 -6.17 -17.42
CA LEU A 3 8.15 -5.77 -16.01
C LEU A 3 9.44 -5.11 -15.51
N ALA A 4 10.60 -5.41 -16.11
CA ALA A 4 11.86 -4.79 -15.73
C ALA A 4 11.88 -3.32 -16.19
N ALA A 5 11.42 -3.07 -17.42
CA ALA A 5 11.26 -1.72 -17.96
C ALA A 5 10.27 -0.88 -17.15
N VAL A 6 9.14 -1.45 -16.72
CA VAL A 6 8.15 -0.76 -15.86
C VAL A 6 8.78 -0.36 -14.52
N ARG A 7 9.47 -1.29 -13.83
CA ARG A 7 10.13 -1.01 -12.54
C ARG A 7 11.17 0.10 -12.63
N GLN A 8 11.96 0.10 -13.70
CA GLN A 8 13.00 1.10 -13.90
C GLN A 8 12.42 2.51 -14.12
N ARG A 9 11.32 2.61 -14.87
CA ARG A 9 10.58 3.87 -15.10
C ARG A 9 9.95 4.40 -13.81
N THR A 10 9.33 3.52 -13.01
CA THR A 10 8.77 3.87 -11.69
C THR A 10 9.87 4.38 -10.74
N ALA A 11 11.03 3.74 -10.69
CA ALA A 11 12.15 4.17 -9.84
C ALA A 11 12.71 5.54 -10.24
N GLN A 12 12.77 5.86 -11.54
CA GLN A 12 13.16 7.19 -12.02
C GLN A 12 12.14 8.27 -11.64
N PHE A 13 10.85 7.96 -11.68
CA PHE A 13 9.79 8.88 -11.31
C PHE A 13 9.82 9.26 -9.82
N ILE A 14 10.02 8.28 -8.93
CA ILE A 14 10.12 8.52 -7.47
C ILE A 14 11.25 9.50 -7.15
N LYS A 15 12.38 9.39 -7.84
CA LYS A 15 13.56 10.23 -7.62
C LYS A 15 13.37 11.69 -8.05
N ASN A 16 12.43 11.99 -8.96
CA ASN A 16 12.25 13.35 -9.44
C ASN A 16 10.77 13.68 -9.80
N PRO A 17 9.90 13.82 -8.78
CA PRO A 17 8.46 13.94 -8.97
C PRO A 17 8.01 15.28 -9.59
N LYS A 18 8.91 16.28 -9.71
CA LYS A 18 8.61 17.62 -10.25
C LYS A 18 8.35 17.62 -11.77
N LYS A 19 8.63 16.52 -12.49
CA LYS A 19 8.31 16.35 -13.91
C LYS A 19 6.95 15.69 -14.14
N LEU A 20 5.94 16.06 -13.35
CA LEU A 20 4.53 15.79 -13.64
C LEU A 20 3.99 16.60 -14.85
N ARG A 21 4.87 17.33 -15.57
CA ARG A 21 4.53 17.85 -16.89
C ARG A 21 4.92 16.81 -17.92
N TRP A 22 3.95 16.47 -18.76
CA TRP A 22 4.15 15.85 -20.07
C TRP A 22 5.32 16.55 -20.78
N GLN A 23 6.49 15.95 -20.71
CA GLN A 23 7.66 16.33 -21.46
C GLN A 23 8.21 15.04 -22.04
N ASP A 24 7.97 14.88 -23.33
CA ASP A 24 8.85 14.13 -24.20
C ASP A 24 10.31 14.52 -23.95
N ALA A 25 11.24 13.64 -24.31
CA ALA A 25 12.69 13.86 -24.13
C ALA A 25 13.20 15.15 -24.79
N THR A 26 12.39 15.80 -25.63
CA THR A 26 12.61 17.05 -26.34
C THR A 26 11.96 18.30 -25.69
N GLY A 27 11.14 18.15 -24.64
CA GLY A 27 10.49 19.27 -23.93
C GLY A 27 9.29 19.90 -24.64
N THR A 28 8.82 19.29 -25.72
CA THR A 28 7.72 19.69 -26.60
C THR A 28 6.47 18.81 -26.36
N GLY A 29 5.94 18.78 -25.15
CA GLY A 29 4.89 17.83 -24.72
C GLY A 29 3.85 17.46 -25.79
N LYS A 30 4.08 16.33 -26.46
CA LYS A 30 3.14 15.75 -27.43
C LYS A 30 2.20 14.82 -26.69
N ALA A 31 0.89 14.97 -26.91
CA ALA A 31 -0.11 14.05 -26.37
C ALA A 31 0.12 12.65 -26.96
N ALA A 32 0.10 11.61 -26.11
CA ALA A 32 0.16 10.22 -26.57
C ALA A 32 -1.03 9.94 -27.50
N GLN A 33 -0.77 9.36 -28.66
CA GLN A 33 -1.80 9.05 -29.67
C GLN A 33 -2.37 7.64 -29.49
N SER A 34 -1.71 6.80 -28.71
CA SER A 34 -2.08 5.42 -28.43
C SER A 34 -1.79 5.05 -26.96
N VAL A 35 -2.41 3.98 -26.45
CA VAL A 35 -2.23 3.54 -25.06
C VAL A 35 -0.82 3.00 -24.83
N GLU A 36 -0.23 2.43 -25.88
CA GLU A 36 1.11 1.85 -25.91
C GLU A 36 2.22 2.90 -25.76
N GLU A 37 1.93 4.16 -26.10
CA GLU A 37 2.84 5.31 -25.95
C GLU A 37 2.88 5.86 -24.51
N LEU A 38 1.97 5.43 -23.63
CA LEU A 38 1.92 5.91 -22.26
C LEU A 38 3.14 5.40 -21.47
N GLN A 39 4.03 6.32 -21.09
CA GLN A 39 5.24 6.01 -20.32
C GLN A 39 4.95 5.47 -18.91
N TYR A 40 3.79 5.79 -18.36
CA TYR A 40 3.34 5.40 -17.03
C TYR A 40 2.03 4.63 -17.11
N PRO A 41 1.76 3.70 -16.16
CA PRO A 41 0.46 3.08 -16.03
C PRO A 41 -0.63 4.16 -15.99
N VAL A 42 -1.66 4.01 -16.82
CA VAL A 42 -2.69 5.04 -17.07
C VAL A 42 -3.23 5.65 -15.76
N LEU A 43 -3.48 4.81 -14.76
CA LEU A 43 -4.08 5.22 -13.48
C LEU A 43 -3.15 6.08 -12.60
N GLU A 44 -1.82 5.96 -12.76
CA GLU A 44 -0.83 6.74 -12.00
C GLU A 44 -0.66 8.16 -12.56
N GLN A 45 -1.19 8.43 -13.76
CA GLN A 45 -1.12 9.74 -14.40
C GLN A 45 -2.14 10.74 -13.83
N PHE A 46 -3.14 10.24 -13.11
CA PHE A 46 -4.21 11.06 -12.53
C PHE A 46 -3.95 11.36 -11.06
N TRP A 47 -4.42 12.53 -10.62
CA TRP A 47 -4.54 12.84 -9.22
C TRP A 47 -5.99 12.65 -8.78
N TRP A 48 -6.24 11.61 -7.99
CA TRP A 48 -7.60 11.20 -7.62
C TRP A 48 -8.12 12.04 -6.45
N ASN A 49 -9.41 12.37 -6.45
CA ASN A 49 -10.02 13.00 -5.27
C ASN A 49 -10.08 12.04 -4.08
N ARG A 50 -10.36 10.76 -4.35
CA ARG A 50 -10.43 9.69 -3.36
C ARG A 50 -9.94 8.38 -3.97
N LEU A 51 -9.14 7.64 -3.21
CA LEU A 51 -8.82 6.24 -3.43
C LEU A 51 -9.56 5.43 -2.37
N VAL A 52 -10.34 4.43 -2.79
CA VAL A 52 -11.06 3.52 -1.90
C VAL A 52 -10.53 2.12 -2.16
N PHE A 53 -9.97 1.51 -1.12
CA PHE A 53 -9.52 0.13 -1.13
C PHE A 53 -10.58 -0.71 -0.42
N ASP A 54 -11.27 -1.53 -1.17
CA ASP A 54 -12.20 -2.52 -0.62
C ASP A 54 -11.44 -3.76 -0.17
N GLU A 55 -12.01 -4.52 0.78
CA GLU A 55 -11.37 -5.65 1.45
C GLU A 55 -9.90 -5.40 1.79
N PHE A 56 -9.66 -4.27 2.46
CA PHE A 56 -8.34 -3.66 2.58
C PHE A 56 -7.27 -4.57 3.20
N HIS A 57 -7.69 -5.54 4.01
CA HIS A 57 -6.80 -6.53 4.63
C HIS A 57 -6.22 -7.53 3.61
N GLU A 58 -6.87 -7.78 2.48
CA GLU A 58 -6.39 -8.71 1.44
C GLU A 58 -5.21 -8.15 0.63
N LEU A 59 -5.00 -6.84 0.65
CA LEU A 59 -3.94 -6.18 -0.14
C LEU A 59 -2.53 -6.65 0.25
N GLU A 60 -2.34 -7.20 1.43
CA GLU A 60 -1.08 -7.81 1.83
C GLU A 60 -0.78 -9.12 1.09
N GLY A 61 -1.82 -9.85 0.69
CA GLY A 61 -1.68 -11.07 -0.12
C GLY A 61 -1.33 -10.80 -1.58
N PHE A 62 -1.37 -9.54 -2.02
CA PHE A 62 -1.08 -9.18 -3.40
C PHE A 62 0.39 -9.39 -3.75
N ALA A 63 0.66 -9.68 -5.03
CA ALA A 63 2.02 -9.71 -5.52
C ALA A 63 2.70 -8.34 -5.32
N LEU A 64 4.01 -8.34 -5.04
CA LEU A 64 4.80 -7.11 -4.82
C LEU A 64 4.64 -6.06 -5.93
N SER A 65 4.42 -6.49 -7.18
CA SER A 65 4.13 -5.59 -8.30
C SER A 65 2.79 -4.85 -8.14
N GLN A 66 1.74 -5.56 -7.71
CA GLN A 66 0.42 -4.99 -7.48
C GLN A 66 0.45 -4.05 -6.27
N GLN A 67 1.09 -4.46 -5.18
CA GLN A 67 1.29 -3.61 -4.00
C GLN A 67 2.03 -2.31 -4.35
N GLY A 68 3.10 -2.43 -5.15
CA GLY A 68 3.85 -1.28 -5.66
C GLY A 68 2.95 -0.32 -6.44
N SER A 69 2.17 -0.82 -7.40
CA SER A 69 1.23 0.01 -8.16
C SER A 69 0.23 0.75 -7.26
N LEU A 70 -0.30 0.10 -6.23
CA LEU A 70 -1.23 0.75 -5.29
C LEU A 70 -0.55 1.84 -4.44
N GLN A 71 0.72 1.65 -4.05
CA GLN A 71 1.49 2.68 -3.34
C GLN A 71 1.71 3.93 -4.20
N PHE A 72 1.90 3.76 -5.52
CA PHE A 72 2.17 4.87 -6.44
C PHE A 72 0.95 5.69 -6.84
N MET A 73 -0.28 5.14 -6.74
CA MET A 73 -1.50 5.92 -6.98
C MET A 73 -1.60 7.15 -6.07
N ARG A 74 -1.91 8.31 -6.65
CA ARG A 74 -1.94 9.59 -5.93
C ARG A 74 -3.38 10.08 -5.74
N GLY A 75 -3.71 10.57 -4.55
CA GLY A 75 -4.99 11.24 -4.34
C GLY A 75 -5.05 12.02 -3.04
N HIS A 76 -6.06 12.88 -2.91
CA HIS A 76 -6.27 13.71 -1.71
C HIS A 76 -6.66 12.90 -0.48
N HIS A 77 -7.49 11.88 -0.68
CA HIS A 77 -8.01 11.04 0.40
C HIS A 77 -7.80 9.57 0.08
N ARG A 78 -7.43 8.78 1.08
CA ARG A 78 -7.28 7.32 0.97
C ARG A 78 -8.14 6.66 2.05
N TRP A 79 -8.99 5.73 1.63
CA TRP A 79 -9.97 5.05 2.47
C TRP A 79 -9.72 3.55 2.32
N GLY A 80 -9.55 2.83 3.43
CA GLY A 80 -9.53 1.37 3.44
C GLY A 80 -10.78 0.88 4.14
N LEU A 81 -11.55 0.04 3.46
CA LEU A 81 -12.76 -0.59 3.99
C LEU A 81 -12.44 -2.06 4.24
N THR A 82 -12.68 -2.53 5.46
CA THR A 82 -12.52 -3.94 5.81
C THR A 82 -13.42 -4.28 6.99
N GLY A 83 -14.11 -5.41 6.92
CA GLY A 83 -14.85 -5.98 8.06
C GLY A 83 -13.94 -6.76 9.02
N THR A 84 -12.72 -7.10 8.57
CA THR A 84 -11.76 -7.99 9.23
C THR A 84 -10.38 -7.32 9.25
N PRO A 85 -10.19 -6.24 10.04
CA PRO A 85 -8.88 -5.64 10.18
C PRO A 85 -7.90 -6.64 10.81
N PRO A 86 -6.65 -6.71 10.34
CA PRO A 86 -5.64 -7.56 10.95
C PRO A 86 -5.23 -6.97 12.30
N THR A 87 -5.61 -7.64 13.39
CA THR A 87 -5.31 -7.23 14.77
C THR A 87 -4.23 -8.08 15.43
N ASP A 88 -3.82 -9.16 14.78
CA ASP A 88 -2.90 -10.18 15.28
C ASP A 88 -1.43 -9.90 14.90
N SER A 89 -1.18 -9.02 13.92
CA SER A 89 0.16 -8.65 13.49
C SER A 89 0.37 -7.14 13.37
N VAL A 90 1.39 -6.66 14.07
CA VAL A 90 1.91 -5.29 13.97
C VAL A 90 2.50 -5.03 12.58
N ARG A 91 3.06 -6.06 11.94
CA ARG A 91 3.55 -5.94 10.55
C ARG A 91 2.42 -5.58 9.59
N HIS A 92 1.26 -6.24 9.71
CA HIS A 92 0.11 -5.97 8.86
C HIS A 92 -0.37 -4.52 9.05
N ILE A 93 -0.42 -4.04 10.30
CA ILE A 93 -0.76 -2.65 10.64
C ILE A 93 0.22 -1.66 9.99
N VAL A 94 1.53 -1.95 10.03
CA VAL A 94 2.56 -1.10 9.39
C VAL A 94 2.43 -1.10 7.87
N PHE A 95 2.17 -2.26 7.25
CA PHE A 95 1.92 -2.34 5.81
C PHE A 95 0.69 -1.51 5.41
N MET A 96 -0.44 -1.68 6.11
CA MET A 96 -1.66 -0.90 5.87
C MET A 96 -1.43 0.60 6.05
N ALA A 97 -0.69 1.01 7.08
CA ALA A 97 -0.33 2.41 7.30
C ALA A 97 0.51 2.99 6.14
N SER A 98 1.42 2.18 5.55
CA SER A 98 2.19 2.59 4.38
C SER A 98 1.29 2.87 3.16
N LEU A 99 0.20 2.11 3.00
CA LEU A 99 -0.83 2.37 1.99
C LEU A 99 -1.67 3.60 2.28
N PHE A 100 -1.61 4.18 3.48
CA PHE A 100 -2.14 5.51 3.76
C PHE A 100 -1.08 6.61 3.73
N ARG A 101 0.17 6.27 3.40
CA ARG A 101 1.34 7.16 3.47
C ARG A 101 1.54 7.70 4.89
N VAL A 102 1.16 6.92 5.88
CA VAL A 102 1.44 7.15 7.30
C VAL A 102 2.68 6.36 7.64
N ASP A 103 3.75 7.07 8.02
CA ASP A 103 4.98 6.43 8.46
C ASP A 103 4.86 6.07 9.94
N LEU A 104 4.70 4.79 10.22
CA LEU A 104 4.79 4.26 11.57
C LEU A 104 6.25 3.90 11.82
N ALA A 105 6.85 4.51 12.84
CA ALA A 105 8.27 4.34 13.18
C ALA A 105 8.62 2.91 13.65
N ALA A 106 8.59 1.96 12.73
CA ALA A 106 9.11 0.62 12.93
C ALA A 106 10.63 0.68 12.75
N LYS A 107 11.35 0.65 13.88
CA LYS A 107 12.81 0.88 13.89
C LYS A 107 13.62 -0.22 13.19
N SER A 108 13.07 -1.42 13.04
CA SER A 108 13.69 -2.55 12.33
C SER A 108 12.72 -3.73 12.15
N ALA A 109 13.04 -4.66 11.25
CA ALA A 109 12.31 -5.93 11.10
C ALA A 109 12.28 -6.75 12.41
N GLU A 110 13.38 -6.74 13.16
CA GLU A 110 13.47 -7.36 14.48
C GLU A 110 12.49 -6.74 15.50
N SER A 111 12.31 -5.41 15.43
CA SER A 111 11.37 -4.70 16.31
C SER A 111 9.93 -5.11 16.03
N LEU A 112 9.58 -5.33 14.75
CA LEU A 112 8.26 -5.83 14.36
C LEU A 112 8.03 -7.27 14.85
N GLN A 113 9.01 -8.15 14.67
CA GLN A 113 8.93 -9.53 15.16
C GLN A 113 8.74 -9.59 16.68
N ARG A 114 9.49 -8.77 17.45
CA ARG A 114 9.30 -8.68 18.91
C ARG A 114 7.92 -8.16 19.28
N ALA A 115 7.38 -7.21 18.52
CA ALA A 115 6.06 -6.67 18.78
C ALA A 115 4.95 -7.71 18.51
N ASP A 116 5.04 -8.45 17.40
CA ASP A 116 4.14 -9.57 17.09
C ASP A 116 4.19 -10.64 18.20
N GLN A 117 5.39 -10.98 18.68
CA GLN A 117 5.56 -11.95 19.77
C GLN A 117 4.87 -11.49 21.07
N ARG A 118 4.95 -10.20 21.40
CA ARG A 118 4.26 -9.64 22.58
C ARG A 118 2.74 -9.65 22.44
N VAL A 119 2.21 -9.44 21.24
CA VAL A 119 0.77 -9.58 20.97
C VAL A 119 0.33 -11.02 21.22
N ALA A 120 1.07 -12.00 20.67
CA ALA A 120 0.78 -13.41 20.87
C ALA A 120 0.86 -13.83 22.36
N GLU A 121 1.88 -13.36 23.09
CA GLU A 121 2.01 -13.58 24.54
C GLU A 121 0.83 -12.98 25.32
N PHE A 122 0.41 -11.76 24.98
CA PHE A 122 -0.75 -11.12 25.60
C PHE A 122 -2.03 -11.91 25.34
N GLU A 123 -2.29 -12.33 24.10
CA GLU A 123 -3.46 -13.12 23.75
C GLU A 123 -3.49 -14.48 24.46
N ALA A 124 -2.31 -15.14 24.57
CA ALA A 124 -2.18 -16.39 25.32
C ALA A 124 -2.45 -16.20 26.82
N THR A 125 -2.02 -15.07 27.39
CA THR A 125 -2.22 -14.75 28.81
C THR A 125 -3.64 -14.25 29.09
N ALA A 126 -4.31 -13.62 28.13
CA ALA A 126 -5.65 -13.05 28.26
C ALA A 126 -6.79 -14.09 28.17
N ARG A 127 -6.50 -15.36 27.84
CA ARG A 127 -7.49 -16.46 27.81
C ARG A 127 -7.37 -17.47 28.97
N PRO A 128 -7.66 -17.13 30.24
CA PRO A 128 -8.00 -18.15 31.25
C PRO A 128 -9.47 -18.18 31.68
N HIS A 129 -10.31 -17.17 31.39
CA HIS A 129 -11.70 -17.16 31.86
C HIS A 129 -12.70 -16.59 30.84
N ARG A 130 -13.19 -17.44 29.95
CA ARG A 130 -14.54 -17.29 29.39
C ARG A 130 -15.28 -18.60 29.62
N GLU A 131 -15.78 -18.79 30.84
CA GLU A 131 -16.91 -19.70 30.99
C GLU A 131 -18.11 -19.09 30.25
N PRO A 132 -18.84 -19.88 29.44
CA PRO A 132 -20.04 -19.40 28.78
C PRO A 132 -21.12 -19.09 29.83
N LEU A 133 -21.39 -17.80 30.05
CA LEU A 133 -22.57 -17.32 30.77
C LEU A 133 -23.81 -17.48 29.88
N TRP A 134 -24.26 -18.72 29.68
CA TRP A 134 -25.63 -18.99 29.27
C TRP A 134 -26.16 -20.23 30.00
N HIS A 135 -26.53 -20.04 31.26
CA HIS A 135 -27.56 -20.87 31.89
C HIS A 135 -28.69 -19.93 32.29
N VAL A 136 -29.74 -19.92 31.47
CA VAL A 136 -31.10 -19.48 31.82
C VAL A 136 -32.04 -20.52 31.25
#